data_AF-A0A9D4SXY9-F1
#
_entry.id   AF-A0A9D4SXY9-F1
#
_cell.length_a   1.000
_cell.length_b   1.000
_cell.length_c   1.000
_cell.angle_alpha   90.00
_cell.angle_beta   90.00
_cell.angle_gamma   90.00
#
_symmetry.space_group_name_H-M   'P 1'
#
loop_
_entity.id
_entity.type
_entity.pdbx_description
1 polymer ?
#
loop_
_entity_poly.entity_id
_entity_poly.type
_entity_poly.pdbx_seq_one_letter_code
_entity_poly.pdbx_strand_id
1 'polypeptide(L)'
;MKKARLTSFNESVLEQVDSNGDIVKSWCRRGLKSFEAKCVLCDLLEAEDEERRKRKASADNSSVADKKAKLQEEKQCLEGRLESSRAMLQRAQGLIKGGLANKNMEDIECGQVLLAEANDSLTENMTRLADINQKLQQL
;
A
#
# COMPACT_ATOMS: atom_id res chain seq x y z
N MET A 1 11.43 -55.54 12.30
CA MET A 1 12.31 -54.43 12.74
C MET A 1 11.44 -53.30 13.28
N LYS A 2 11.49 -53.01 14.59
CA LYS A 2 10.73 -51.90 15.20
C LYS A 2 11.41 -50.59 14.83
N LYS A 3 10.72 -49.70 14.09
CA LYS A 3 11.19 -48.33 13.86
C LYS A 3 11.14 -47.59 15.20
N ALA A 4 12.30 -47.31 15.80
CA ALA A 4 12.39 -46.47 16.98
C ALA A 4 11.92 -45.05 16.60
N ARG A 5 10.81 -44.59 17.18
CA ARG A 5 10.45 -43.17 17.15
C ARG A 5 11.28 -42.48 18.22
N LEU A 6 12.28 -41.69 17.79
CA LEU A 6 13.03 -40.81 18.68
C LEU A 6 12.09 -39.77 19.28
N THR A 7 11.98 -39.76 20.60
CA THR A 7 11.13 -38.83 21.38
C THR A 7 11.87 -37.55 21.75
N SER A 8 13.19 -37.48 21.51
CA SER A 8 14.04 -36.34 21.81
C SER A 8 15.18 -36.23 20.80
N PHE A 9 15.63 -35.01 20.56
CA PHE A 9 16.79 -34.73 19.72
C PHE A 9 18.06 -35.17 20.46
N ASN A 10 18.89 -35.97 19.78
CA ASN A 10 20.16 -36.42 20.35
C ASN A 10 21.28 -35.45 19.96
N GLU A 11 21.70 -34.62 20.90
CA GLU A 11 22.76 -33.61 20.68
C GLU A 11 24.10 -34.22 20.27
N SER A 12 24.40 -35.46 20.66
CA SER A 12 25.67 -36.10 20.28
C SER A 12 25.78 -36.37 18.77
N VAL A 13 24.67 -36.33 18.03
CA VAL A 13 24.68 -36.41 16.57
C VAL A 13 25.29 -35.16 15.93
N LEU A 14 25.21 -34.00 16.59
CA LEU A 14 25.82 -32.76 16.09
C LEU A 14 27.36 -32.82 16.06
N GLU A 15 27.96 -33.64 16.92
CA GLU A 15 29.40 -33.85 16.99
C GLU A 15 29.90 -34.91 15.98
N GLN A 16 28.98 -35.60 15.27
CA GLN A 16 29.34 -36.63 14.29
C GLN A 16 29.71 -36.03 12.93
N VAL A 17 30.44 -36.83 12.15
CA VAL A 17 30.78 -36.53 10.76
C VAL A 17 29.75 -37.19 9.85
N ASP A 18 29.23 -36.43 8.88
CA ASP A 18 28.26 -36.93 7.92
C ASP A 18 28.92 -37.69 6.75
N SER A 19 28.11 -38.12 5.79
CA SER A 19 28.58 -38.85 4.61
C SER A 19 29.50 -38.05 3.68
N ASN A 20 29.52 -36.72 3.82
CA ASN A 20 30.34 -35.82 3.01
C ASN A 20 31.66 -35.48 3.72
N GLY A 21 31.86 -35.94 4.95
CA GLY A 21 33.05 -35.62 5.74
C GLY A 21 32.91 -34.35 6.58
N ASP A 22 31.72 -33.74 6.63
CA ASP A 22 31.47 -32.52 7.37
C ASP A 22 30.91 -32.82 8.77
N ILE A 23 31.27 -31.99 9.76
CA ILE A 23 30.67 -32.11 11.10
C ILE A 23 29.22 -31.64 11.02
N VAL A 24 28.27 -32.45 11.49
CA VAL A 24 26.83 -32.20 11.39
C VAL A 24 26.42 -30.84 12.01
N LYS A 25 27.09 -30.38 13.07
CA LYS A 25 26.85 -29.04 13.67
C LYS A 25 27.11 -27.86 12.74
N SER A 26 27.83 -28.06 11.63
CA SER A 26 28.09 -27.01 10.63
C SER A 26 26.82 -26.57 9.90
N TRP A 27 25.88 -27.50 9.67
CA TRP A 27 24.66 -27.25 8.90
C TRP A 27 23.38 -27.58 9.66
N CYS A 28 23.45 -28.27 10.81
CA CYS A 28 22.31 -28.62 11.64
C CYS A 28 22.42 -28.02 13.05
N ARG A 29 21.31 -27.51 13.57
CA ARG A 29 21.20 -26.94 14.92
C ARG A 29 19.98 -27.51 15.63
N ARG A 30 20.00 -27.45 16.96
CA ARG A 30 18.83 -27.78 17.78
C ARG A 30 17.73 -26.76 17.51
N GLY A 31 16.50 -27.25 17.30
CA GLY A 31 15.31 -26.41 17.18
C GLY A 31 14.79 -25.92 18.53
N LEU A 32 13.72 -25.11 18.51
CA LEU A 32 13.10 -24.56 19.72
C LEU A 32 12.46 -25.65 20.59
N LYS A 33 11.94 -26.73 19.99
CA LYS A 33 11.39 -27.88 20.72
C LYS A 33 12.45 -28.94 20.96
N SER A 34 12.30 -29.68 22.05
CA SER A 34 13.24 -30.72 22.50
C SER A 34 13.44 -31.88 21.53
N PHE A 35 12.57 -32.04 20.53
CA PHE A 35 12.63 -33.07 19.49
C PHE A 35 12.91 -32.51 18.08
N GLU A 36 13.11 -31.19 17.96
CA GLU A 36 13.34 -30.53 16.67
C GLU A 36 14.83 -30.33 16.42
N ALA A 37 15.22 -30.51 15.17
CA ALA A 37 16.50 -30.10 14.62
C ALA A 37 16.21 -29.31 13.35
N LYS A 38 16.95 -28.23 13.14
CA LYS A 38 16.79 -27.38 11.95
C LYS A 38 18.11 -27.27 11.21
N CYS A 39 18.02 -27.32 9.90
CA CYS A 39 19.14 -26.92 9.06
C CYS A 39 19.32 -25.39 9.18
N VAL A 40 20.56 -24.91 9.17
CA VAL A 40 20.91 -23.49 9.21
C VAL A 40 20.22 -22.71 8.09
N LEU A 41 20.10 -23.31 6.89
CA LEU A 41 19.38 -22.70 5.76
C LEU A 41 17.88 -22.57 6.05
N CYS A 42 17.26 -23.59 6.65
CA CYS A 42 15.83 -23.53 7.00
C CYS A 42 15.58 -22.48 8.09
N ASP A 43 16.49 -22.36 9.06
CA ASP A 43 16.39 -21.38 10.14
C ASP A 43 16.49 -19.93 9.62
N LEU A 44 17.38 -19.70 8.64
CA LEU A 44 17.51 -18.40 7.97
C LEU A 44 16.25 -18.05 7.16
N LEU A 45 15.71 -18.99 6.39
CA LEU A 45 14.51 -18.76 5.59
C LEU A 45 13.28 -18.46 6.47
N GLU A 46 13.13 -19.19 7.59
CA GLU A 46 12.06 -18.91 8.55
C GLU A 46 12.21 -17.53 9.21
N ALA A 47 13.43 -17.12 9.54
CA ALA A 47 13.71 -15.79 10.09
C ALA A 47 13.38 -14.67 9.10
N GLU A 48 13.72 -14.85 7.81
CA GLU A 48 13.37 -13.91 6.74
C GLU A 48 11.85 -13.80 6.53
N ASP A 49 11.14 -14.93 6.55
CA ASP A 49 9.68 -14.97 6.43
C ASP A 49 9.00 -14.33 7.66
N GLU A 50 9.52 -14.53 8.85
CA GLU A 50 9.03 -13.91 10.08
C GLU A 50 9.21 -12.38 10.04
N GLU A 51 10.38 -11.90 9.60
CA GLU A 51 10.62 -10.46 9.39
C GLU A 51 9.72 -9.87 8.30
N ARG A 52 9.48 -10.60 7.21
CA ARG A 52 8.57 -10.18 6.15
C ARG A 52 7.12 -10.09 6.66
N ARG A 53 6.70 -11.03 7.51
CA ARG A 53 5.38 -11.00 8.18
C ARG A 53 5.27 -9.84 9.16
N LYS A 54 6.29 -9.58 9.97
CA LYS A 54 6.32 -8.41 10.87
C LYS A 54 6.21 -7.11 10.10
N ARG A 55 6.97 -6.94 9.01
CA ARG A 55 6.88 -5.77 8.11
C ARG A 55 5.47 -5.60 7.52
N LYS A 56 4.85 -6.70 7.10
CA LYS A 56 3.47 -6.69 6.57
C LYS A 56 2.45 -6.35 7.66
N ALA A 57 2.58 -6.92 8.85
CA ALA A 57 1.73 -6.63 10.01
C ALA A 57 1.87 -5.17 10.48
N SER A 58 3.07 -4.59 10.45
CA SER A 58 3.28 -3.17 10.77
C SER A 58 2.68 -2.22 9.72
N ALA A 59 2.57 -2.64 8.45
CA ALA A 59 1.90 -1.86 7.41
C ALA A 59 0.35 -1.94 7.52
N ASP A 60 -0.18 -3.10 7.93
CA ASP A 60 -1.62 -3.31 8.13
C ASP A 60 -2.14 -2.75 9.46
N ASN A 61 -1.27 -2.50 10.45
CA ASN A 61 -1.59 -1.93 11.76
C ASN A 61 -1.80 -0.40 11.79
N SER A 62 -2.05 0.25 10.65
CA SER A 62 -2.60 1.61 10.65
C SER A 62 -3.92 1.60 11.40
N SER A 63 -4.01 2.31 12.53
CA SER A 63 -5.24 2.36 13.32
C SER A 63 -6.39 2.93 12.48
N VAL A 64 -7.63 2.58 12.82
CA VAL A 64 -8.81 3.15 12.15
C VAL A 64 -8.79 4.68 12.22
N ALA A 65 -8.26 5.25 13.32
CA ALA A 65 -8.05 6.69 13.48
C ALA A 65 -7.06 7.25 12.45
N ASP A 66 -5.93 6.57 12.20
CA ASP A 66 -4.95 7.00 11.20
C ASP A 66 -5.49 6.92 9.77
N LYS A 67 -6.26 5.86 9.45
CA LYS A 67 -6.90 5.72 8.13
C LYS A 67 -7.94 6.82 7.91
N LYS A 68 -8.72 7.13 8.95
CA LYS A 68 -9.71 8.21 8.92
C LYS A 68 -9.04 9.58 8.76
N ALA A 69 -7.95 9.84 9.48
CA ALA A 69 -7.19 11.10 9.36
C ALA A 69 -6.65 11.30 7.93
N LYS A 70 -6.02 10.28 7.35
CA LYS A 70 -5.51 10.34 5.96
C LYS A 70 -6.62 10.60 4.93
N LEU A 71 -7.76 9.92 5.07
CA LEU A 71 -8.90 10.14 4.17
C LEU A 71 -9.52 11.53 4.36
N GLN A 72 -9.50 12.09 5.58
CA GLN A 72 -9.94 13.46 5.84
C GLN A 72 -9.00 14.51 5.21
N GLU A 73 -7.69 14.31 5.29
CA GLU A 73 -6.70 15.16 4.62
C GLU A 73 -6.88 15.13 3.10
N GLU A 74 -7.05 13.92 2.52
CA GLU A 74 -7.29 13.75 1.08
C GLU A 74 -8.61 14.42 0.65
N LYS A 75 -9.66 14.28 1.46
CA LYS A 75 -10.93 14.98 1.25
C LYS A 75 -10.76 16.50 1.20
N GLN A 76 -10.06 17.07 2.19
CA GLN A 76 -9.83 18.52 2.25
C GLN A 76 -9.03 19.02 1.04
N CYS A 77 -8.03 18.25 0.59
CA CYS A 77 -7.27 18.55 -0.62
C CYS A 77 -8.16 18.57 -1.86
N LEU A 78 -9.04 17.58 -2.03
CA LEU A 78 -9.98 17.53 -3.15
C LEU A 78 -11.00 18.67 -3.12
N GLU A 79 -11.49 19.07 -1.95
CA GLU A 79 -12.39 20.22 -1.80
C GLU A 79 -11.71 21.52 -2.27
N GLY A 80 -10.43 21.72 -1.96
CA GLY A 80 -9.65 22.85 -2.48
C GLY A 80 -9.47 22.81 -4.00
N ARG A 81 -9.27 21.62 -4.58
CA ARG A 81 -9.21 21.44 -6.05
C ARG A 81 -10.56 21.75 -6.70
N LEU A 82 -11.67 21.31 -6.11
CA LEU A 82 -13.01 21.61 -6.62
C LEU A 82 -13.29 23.11 -6.64
N GLU A 83 -12.89 23.84 -5.60
CA GLU A 83 -13.03 25.29 -5.56
C GLU A 83 -12.22 25.97 -6.66
N SER A 84 -11.01 25.48 -6.93
CA SER A 84 -10.16 25.95 -8.03
C SER A 84 -10.80 25.70 -9.40
N SER A 85 -11.35 24.50 -9.62
CA SER A 85 -12.05 24.16 -10.87
C SER A 85 -13.35 24.97 -11.05
N ARG A 86 -14.07 25.29 -9.97
CA ARG A 86 -15.21 26.23 -10.00
C ARG A 86 -14.80 27.64 -10.42
N ALA A 87 -13.70 28.15 -9.88
CA ALA A 87 -13.16 29.45 -10.27
C ALA A 87 -12.70 29.47 -11.75
N MET A 88 -12.18 28.36 -12.26
CA MET A 88 -11.85 28.20 -13.69
C MET A 88 -13.12 28.23 -14.55
N LEU A 89 -14.18 27.53 -14.13
CA LEU A 89 -15.47 27.52 -14.82
C LEU A 89 -16.12 28.91 -14.88
N GLN A 90 -16.07 29.68 -13.79
CA GLN A 90 -16.55 31.07 -13.78
C GLN A 90 -15.76 31.96 -14.75
N ARG A 91 -14.43 31.80 -14.82
CA ARG A 91 -13.58 32.54 -15.76
C ARG A 91 -13.89 32.18 -17.20
N ALA A 92 -14.03 30.90 -17.51
CA ALA A 92 -14.42 30.40 -18.83
C ALA A 92 -15.75 31.01 -19.29
N GLN A 93 -16.77 31.01 -18.42
CA GLN A 93 -18.06 31.63 -18.69
C GLN A 93 -17.95 33.14 -18.94
N GLY A 94 -17.09 33.82 -18.18
CA GLY A 94 -16.80 35.25 -18.35
C GLY A 94 -16.21 35.57 -19.72
N LEU A 95 -15.21 34.79 -20.16
CA LEU A 95 -14.57 34.92 -21.47
C LEU A 95 -15.56 34.69 -22.61
N ILE A 96 -16.35 33.61 -22.55
CA ILE A 96 -17.37 33.34 -23.57
C ILE A 96 -18.39 34.47 -23.64
N LYS A 97 -18.90 34.94 -22.50
CA LYS A 97 -19.90 36.01 -22.46
C LYS A 97 -19.35 37.34 -22.98
N GLY A 98 -18.12 37.69 -22.59
CA GLY A 98 -17.44 38.90 -23.05
C GLY A 98 -17.12 38.85 -24.54
N GLY A 99 -16.59 37.72 -25.01
CA GLY A 99 -16.32 37.48 -26.41
C GLY A 99 -17.57 37.54 -27.28
N LEU A 100 -18.69 36.96 -26.84
CA LEU A 100 -19.97 37.07 -27.53
C LEU A 100 -20.47 38.52 -27.62
N ALA A 101 -20.35 39.30 -26.54
CA ALA A 101 -20.77 40.70 -26.52
C ALA A 101 -19.93 41.58 -27.47
N ASN A 102 -18.63 41.31 -27.55
CA ASN A 102 -17.67 42.10 -28.34
C ASN A 102 -17.40 41.51 -29.72
N LYS A 103 -18.02 40.38 -30.08
CA LYS A 103 -17.72 39.59 -31.28
C LYS A 103 -16.24 39.18 -31.39
N ASN A 104 -15.59 38.96 -30.25
CA ASN A 104 -14.21 38.48 -30.19
C ASN A 104 -14.19 36.94 -30.17
N MET A 105 -13.76 36.34 -31.28
CA MET A 105 -13.68 34.87 -31.41
C MET A 105 -12.57 34.26 -30.55
N GLU A 106 -11.46 34.96 -30.33
CA GLU A 106 -10.34 34.45 -29.53
C GLU A 106 -10.76 34.22 -28.07
N ASP A 107 -11.51 35.16 -27.49
CA ASP A 107 -12.07 35.03 -26.13
C ASP A 107 -13.08 33.87 -26.04
N ILE A 108 -13.86 33.64 -27.09
CA ILE A 108 -14.84 32.54 -27.15
C ILE A 108 -14.11 31.19 -27.19
N GLU A 109 -13.11 31.04 -28.07
CA GLU A 109 -12.33 29.81 -28.21
C GLU A 109 -11.54 29.51 -26.93
N CYS A 110 -10.84 30.51 -26.37
CA CYS A 110 -10.14 30.38 -25.10
C CYS A 110 -11.08 29.99 -23.96
N GLY A 111 -12.25 30.63 -23.89
CA GLY A 111 -13.27 30.30 -22.91
C GLY A 111 -13.83 28.88 -23.08
N GLN A 112 -14.01 28.39 -24.30
CA GLN A 112 -14.46 27.01 -24.56
C GLN A 112 -13.43 25.96 -24.13
N VAL A 113 -12.15 26.20 -24.41
CA VAL A 113 -11.06 25.32 -23.96
C VAL A 113 -11.02 25.25 -22.43
N LEU A 114 -11.03 26.41 -21.76
CA LEU A 114 -11.04 26.48 -20.30
C LEU A 114 -12.30 25.83 -19.69
N LEU A 115 -13.44 25.92 -20.37
CA LEU A 115 -14.68 25.27 -19.92
C LEU A 115 -14.56 23.75 -19.97
N ALA A 116 -13.99 23.21 -21.05
CA ALA A 116 -13.76 21.77 -21.19
C ALA A 116 -12.80 21.27 -20.10
N GLU A 117 -11.66 21.94 -19.90
CA GLU A 117 -10.68 21.59 -18.86
C GLU A 117 -11.28 21.66 -17.45
N ALA A 118 -12.07 22.71 -17.17
CA ALA A 118 -12.74 22.85 -15.87
C ALA A 118 -13.74 21.70 -15.63
N ASN A 119 -14.50 21.30 -16.65
CA ASN A 119 -15.48 20.22 -16.55
C ASN A 119 -14.83 18.85 -16.35
N ASP A 120 -13.75 18.56 -17.08
CA ASP A 120 -13.00 17.32 -16.92
C ASP A 120 -12.42 17.22 -15.49
N SER A 121 -11.79 18.31 -15.03
CA SER A 121 -11.24 18.40 -13.68
C SER A 121 -12.31 18.28 -12.59
N LEU A 122 -13.47 18.92 -12.76
CA LEU A 122 -14.60 18.80 -11.83
C LEU A 122 -15.11 17.36 -11.76
N THR A 123 -15.28 16.71 -12.91
CA THR A 123 -15.80 15.34 -12.98
C THR A 123 -14.86 14.38 -12.27
N GLU A 124 -13.56 14.45 -12.55
CA GLU A 124 -12.55 13.61 -11.91
C GLU A 124 -12.53 13.81 -10.38
N ASN A 125 -12.50 15.07 -9.93
CA ASN A 125 -12.43 15.38 -8.51
C ASN A 125 -13.71 15.00 -7.76
N MET A 126 -14.89 15.17 -8.38
CA MET A 126 -16.17 14.77 -7.78
C MET A 126 -16.29 13.25 -7.62
N THR A 127 -15.85 12.48 -8.63
CA THR A 127 -15.83 11.01 -8.54
C THR A 127 -14.90 10.54 -7.42
N ARG A 128 -13.68 11.09 -7.34
CA ARG A 128 -12.74 10.74 -6.25
C ARG A 128 -13.27 11.13 -4.87
N LEU A 129 -13.95 12.27 -4.76
CA LEU A 129 -14.55 12.70 -3.51
C LEU A 129 -15.68 11.75 -3.07
N ALA A 130 -16.49 11.27 -4.02
CA ALA A 130 -17.52 10.27 -3.74
C ALA A 130 -16.91 8.96 -3.20
N ASP A 131 -15.84 8.46 -3.82
CA ASP A 131 -15.13 7.26 -3.38
C ASP A 131 -14.57 7.42 -1.96
N ILE A 132 -13.96 8.56 -1.65
CA ILE A 132 -13.42 8.84 -0.30
C ILE A 132 -14.54 8.92 0.74
N ASN A 133 -15.65 9.59 0.42
CA ASN A 133 -16.80 9.64 1.32
C ASN A 133 -17.37 8.24 1.57
N GLN A 134 -17.42 7.38 0.55
CA GLN A 134 -17.84 5.99 0.72
C GLN A 134 -16.88 5.21 1.62
N LYS A 135 -15.57 5.35 1.42
CA LYS A 135 -14.54 4.72 2.29
C LYS A 135 -14.65 5.20 3.73
N LEU A 136 -14.91 6.49 3.96
CA LEU A 136 -15.10 7.07 5.29
C LEU A 136 -16.35 6.54 6.00
N GLN A 137 -17.42 6.21 5.27
CA GLN A 137 -18.63 5.61 5.83
C GLN A 137 -18.46 4.12 6.19
N GLN A 138 -17.48 3.45 5.58
CA GLN A 138 -17.20 2.02 5.77
C GLN A 138 -16.14 1.74 6.84
N LEU A 139 -15.47 2.78 7.36
CA LEU A 139 -14.52 2.71 8.48
C LEU A 139 -15.22 2.88 9.83
#